data_AF-A0A660Q1P8-F1
#
_entry.id   AF-A0A660Q1P8-F1
#
_cell.length_a   1.000
_cell.length_b   1.000
_cell.length_c   1.000
_cell.angle_alpha   90.00
_cell.angle_beta   90.00
_cell.angle_gamma   90.00
#
_symmetry.space_group_name_H-M   'P 1'
#
loop_
_entity.id
_entity.type
_entity.pdbx_description
1 polymer ?
#
loop_
_entity_poly.entity_id
_entity_poly.type
_entity_poly.pdbx_seq_one_letter_code
_entity_poly.pdbx_strand_id
1 'polypeptide(L)'
;MTHELTALIITAATLGFIHTVLGPDHYLPFVAMAKAREWSWSKTSVITFLCGLGHVLSSVVLGLIGVAFGLAVTRLEAVESVRGDLAAWALTAFGLVYFVWGMRRAYKKHAHSHLPENKDGKANITPWVLFTVFVLGPCEPLIPILMYPAASESYFGMILVASVFSMVTIGTMIAMVAILKKGISFVPAVKLERFSHALAGFAIFACGVAIHMGL
;
A
#
# COMPACT_ATOMS: atom_id res chain seq x y z
N MET A 1 32.72 6.80 3.41
CA MET A 1 31.65 6.64 2.38
C MET A 1 32.09 7.36 1.12
N THR A 2 31.86 6.77 -0.05
CA THR A 2 32.11 7.44 -1.34
C THR A 2 31.03 8.51 -1.60
N HIS A 3 31.35 9.47 -2.49
CA HIS A 3 30.38 10.49 -2.89
C HIS A 3 29.15 9.86 -3.57
N GLU A 4 29.34 8.81 -4.36
CA GLU A 4 28.27 8.06 -5.04
C GLU A 4 27.35 7.35 -4.04
N LEU A 5 27.89 6.65 -3.04
CA LEU A 5 27.07 6.01 -2.00
C LEU A 5 26.25 7.03 -1.21
N THR A 6 26.82 8.20 -0.93
CA THR A 6 26.10 9.28 -0.24
C THR A 6 24.93 9.79 -1.09
N ALA A 7 25.16 9.98 -2.39
CA ALA A 7 24.11 10.37 -3.33
C ALA A 7 22.99 9.31 -3.40
N LEU A 8 23.34 8.01 -3.46
CA LEU A 8 22.36 6.92 -3.48
C LEU A 8 21.53 6.85 -2.19
N ILE A 9 22.13 7.08 -1.02
CA ILE A 9 21.40 7.12 0.26
C ILE A 9 20.40 8.29 0.29
N ILE A 10 20.82 9.48 -0.15
CA ILE A 10 19.93 10.65 -0.22
C ILE A 10 18.80 10.38 -1.20
N THR A 11 19.10 9.89 -2.40
CA THR A 11 18.09 9.52 -3.40
C THR A 11 17.14 8.45 -2.86
N ALA A 12 17.64 7.45 -2.13
CA ALA A 12 16.81 6.43 -1.51
C ALA A 12 15.83 6.99 -0.47
N ALA A 13 16.31 7.89 0.40
CA ALA A 13 15.44 8.55 1.36
C ALA A 13 14.40 9.45 0.66
N THR A 14 14.83 10.26 -0.31
CA THR A 14 13.96 11.19 -1.03
C THR A 14 12.93 10.46 -1.88
N LEU A 15 13.34 9.50 -2.72
CA LEU A 15 12.41 8.69 -3.49
C LEU A 15 11.50 7.89 -2.56
N GLY A 16 12.06 7.29 -1.50
CA GLY A 16 11.34 6.61 -0.42
C GLY A 16 10.16 7.41 0.10
N PHE A 17 10.42 8.65 0.46
CA PHE A 17 9.42 9.58 0.95
C PHE A 17 8.44 10.01 -0.15
N ILE A 18 8.94 10.50 -1.29
CA ILE A 18 8.13 11.09 -2.35
C ILE A 18 7.16 10.07 -2.95
N HIS A 19 7.63 8.88 -3.32
CA HIS A 19 6.74 7.88 -3.93
C HIS A 19 5.63 7.48 -2.96
N THR A 20 5.93 7.35 -1.66
CA THR A 20 4.94 6.94 -0.66
C THR A 20 3.91 8.05 -0.39
N VAL A 21 4.35 9.32 -0.36
CA VAL A 21 3.44 10.45 -0.16
C VAL A 21 2.56 10.67 -1.39
N LEU A 22 3.13 10.53 -2.59
CA LEU A 22 2.42 10.77 -3.84
C LEU A 22 1.54 9.60 -4.27
N GLY A 23 1.88 8.36 -3.90
CA GLY A 23 1.09 7.15 -4.18
C GLY A 23 -0.03 6.96 -3.16
N PRO A 24 -1.28 7.38 -3.45
CA PRO A 24 -2.38 7.24 -2.50
C PRO A 24 -2.72 5.78 -2.20
N ASP A 25 -2.41 4.88 -3.12
CA ASP A 25 -2.54 3.43 -2.99
C ASP A 25 -1.76 2.86 -1.78
N HIS A 26 -0.68 3.53 -1.34
CA HIS A 26 0.15 3.08 -0.22
C HIS A 26 -0.45 3.34 1.17
N TYR A 27 -1.41 4.26 1.30
CA TYR A 27 -2.00 4.60 2.61
C TYR A 27 -3.53 4.66 2.60
N LEU A 28 -4.15 5.04 1.49
CA LEU A 28 -5.58 5.29 1.41
C LEU A 28 -6.42 4.01 1.63
N PRO A 29 -6.05 2.83 1.10
CA PRO A 29 -6.77 1.59 1.39
C PRO A 29 -6.85 1.27 2.89
N PHE A 30 -5.77 1.52 3.65
CA PHE A 30 -5.76 1.26 5.10
C PHE A 30 -6.67 2.21 5.84
N VAL A 31 -6.62 3.50 5.52
CA VAL A 31 -7.45 4.52 6.16
C VAL A 31 -8.94 4.28 5.85
N ALA A 32 -9.25 4.01 4.58
CA ALA A 32 -10.58 3.67 4.10
C ALA A 32 -11.16 2.45 4.85
N MET A 33 -10.40 1.36 4.92
CA MET A 33 -10.83 0.16 5.62
C MET A 33 -10.89 0.35 7.13
N ALA A 34 -9.96 1.10 7.73
CA ALA A 34 -9.98 1.40 9.15
C ALA A 34 -11.24 2.19 9.54
N LYS A 35 -11.69 3.13 8.71
CA LYS A 35 -12.95 3.86 8.95
C LYS A 35 -14.17 2.96 8.72
N ALA A 36 -14.23 2.23 7.61
CA ALA A 36 -15.39 1.40 7.28
C ALA A 36 -15.58 0.19 8.20
N ARG A 37 -14.50 -0.31 8.83
CA ARG A 37 -14.52 -1.47 9.72
C ARG A 37 -14.22 -1.10 11.18
N GLU A 38 -14.16 0.20 11.49
CA GLU A 38 -13.86 0.73 12.84
C GLU A 38 -12.61 0.11 13.48
N TRP A 39 -11.52 0.00 12.71
CA TRP A 39 -10.28 -0.54 13.26
C TRP A 39 -9.67 0.39 14.31
N SER A 40 -9.25 -0.19 15.43
CA SER A 40 -8.48 0.52 16.45
C SER A 40 -7.16 1.06 15.87
N TRP A 41 -6.58 2.05 16.56
CA TRP A 41 -5.27 2.62 16.20
C TRP A 41 -4.21 1.53 16.08
N SER A 42 -4.06 0.68 17.09
CA SER A 42 -3.09 -0.42 17.09
C SER A 42 -3.30 -1.39 15.93
N LYS A 43 -4.55 -1.79 15.66
CA LYS A 43 -4.85 -2.70 14.54
C LYS A 43 -4.49 -2.08 13.20
N THR A 44 -4.78 -0.79 13.01
CA THR A 44 -4.46 -0.08 11.77
C THR A 44 -2.95 -0.01 11.58
N SER A 45 -2.22 0.42 12.61
CA SER A 45 -0.75 0.54 12.55
C SER A 45 -0.05 -0.79 12.31
N VAL A 46 -0.49 -1.88 12.97
CA VAL A 46 0.10 -3.21 12.77
C VAL A 46 -0.15 -3.72 11.36
N ILE A 47 -1.38 -3.58 10.83
CA ILE A 47 -1.69 -4.01 9.46
C ILE A 47 -0.87 -3.20 8.45
N THR A 48 -0.83 -1.87 8.59
CA THR A 48 -0.03 -1.01 7.71
C THR A 48 1.45 -1.36 7.78
N PHE A 49 2.01 -1.58 8.98
CA PHE A 49 3.40 -1.98 9.15
C PHE A 49 3.70 -3.32 8.46
N LEU A 50 2.87 -4.35 8.70
CA LEU A 50 3.07 -5.67 8.08
C LEU A 50 2.95 -5.63 6.56
N CYS A 51 1.98 -4.86 6.03
CA CYS A 51 1.83 -4.68 4.59
C CYS A 51 3.00 -3.89 3.99
N GLY A 52 3.43 -2.80 4.62
CA GLY A 52 4.60 -2.03 4.18
C GLY A 52 5.89 -2.84 4.22
N LEU A 53 6.07 -3.65 5.27
CA LEU A 53 7.21 -4.56 5.37
C LEU A 53 7.18 -5.61 4.25
N GLY A 54 6.04 -6.26 4.01
CA GLY A 54 5.89 -7.25 2.94
C GLY A 54 6.10 -6.64 1.54
N HIS A 55 5.56 -5.44 1.32
CA HIS A 55 5.70 -4.68 0.07
C HIS A 55 7.17 -4.36 -0.24
N VAL A 56 7.91 -3.80 0.72
CA VAL A 56 9.31 -3.45 0.45
C VAL A 56 10.21 -4.69 0.41
N LEU A 57 10.03 -5.64 1.34
CA LEU A 57 10.88 -6.85 1.37
C LEU A 57 10.70 -7.72 0.14
N SER A 58 9.49 -7.83 -0.43
CA SER A 58 9.29 -8.59 -1.67
C SER A 58 10.10 -8.02 -2.84
N SER A 59 10.13 -6.69 -3.00
CA SER A 59 10.94 -6.01 -4.01
C SER A 59 12.44 -6.07 -3.71
N VAL A 60 12.85 -5.95 -2.44
CA VAL A 60 14.26 -6.14 -2.03
C VAL A 60 14.75 -7.55 -2.34
N VAL A 61 13.96 -8.58 -2.02
CA VAL A 61 14.31 -9.98 -2.30
C VAL A 61 14.45 -10.21 -3.80
N LEU A 62 13.53 -9.68 -4.61
CA LEU A 62 13.61 -9.78 -6.07
C LEU A 62 14.83 -9.06 -6.63
N GLY A 63 15.15 -7.86 -6.13
CA GLY A 63 16.35 -7.13 -6.51
C GLY A 63 17.64 -7.88 -6.15
N LEU A 64 17.70 -8.48 -4.95
CA LEU A 64 18.85 -9.28 -4.51
C LEU A 64 19.05 -10.52 -5.38
N ILE A 65 17.97 -11.25 -5.68
CA ILE A 65 18.00 -12.38 -6.61
C ILE A 65 18.46 -11.92 -7.99
N GLY A 66 17.90 -10.80 -8.48
CA GLY A 66 18.27 -10.20 -9.75
C GLY A 66 19.76 -9.92 -9.88
N VAL A 67 20.33 -9.27 -8.87
CA VAL A 67 21.77 -8.97 -8.84
C VAL A 67 22.60 -10.25 -8.69
N ALA A 68 22.20 -11.18 -7.82
CA ALA A 68 22.94 -12.41 -7.57
C ALA A 68 23.05 -13.32 -8.81
N PHE A 69 22.01 -13.37 -9.64
CA PHE A 69 21.99 -14.13 -10.89
C PHE A 69 22.42 -13.32 -12.12
N GLY A 70 22.85 -12.06 -11.93
CA GLY A 70 23.23 -11.18 -13.04
C GLY A 70 22.09 -10.96 -14.05
N LEU A 71 20.84 -11.00 -13.59
CA LEU A 71 19.68 -10.81 -14.45
C LEU A 71 19.70 -9.39 -15.00
N ALA A 72 19.46 -9.26 -16.31
CA ALA A 72 19.27 -7.96 -16.94
C ALA A 72 18.12 -7.21 -16.25
N VAL A 73 18.28 -5.89 -16.09
CA VAL A 73 17.27 -5.01 -15.50
C VAL A 73 15.90 -5.19 -16.16
N THR A 74 15.87 -5.39 -17.48
CA THR A 74 14.65 -5.65 -18.26
C THR A 74 13.88 -6.90 -17.83
N ARG A 75 14.56 -7.94 -17.33
CA ARG A 75 13.91 -9.15 -16.79
C ARG A 75 13.27 -8.87 -15.43
N LEU A 76 13.92 -8.06 -14.61
CA LEU A 76 13.39 -7.67 -13.30
C LEU A 76 12.19 -6.72 -13.47
N GLU A 77 12.29 -5.75 -14.37
CA GLU A 77 11.19 -4.85 -14.74
C GLU A 77 9.97 -5.63 -15.25
N ALA A 78 10.16 -6.70 -16.03
CA ALA A 78 9.05 -7.55 -16.46
C ALA A 78 8.35 -8.24 -15.28
N VAL A 79 9.10 -8.70 -14.28
CA VAL A 79 8.53 -9.30 -13.06
C VAL A 79 7.82 -8.25 -12.20
N GLU A 80 8.42 -7.07 -12.00
CA GLU A 80 7.81 -5.94 -11.29
C GLU A 80 6.53 -5.45 -11.99
N SER A 81 6.52 -5.40 -13.32
CA SER A 81 5.36 -5.00 -14.11
C SER A 81 4.21 -5.98 -13.95
N VAL A 82 4.46 -7.29 -14.03
CA VAL A 82 3.43 -8.31 -13.78
C VAL A 82 2.90 -8.22 -12.35
N ARG A 83 3.79 -8.04 -11.38
CA ARG A 83 3.47 -7.78 -9.97
C ARG A 83 2.55 -6.57 -9.80
N GLY A 84 2.87 -5.46 -10.49
CA GLY A 84 2.08 -4.24 -10.53
C GLY A 84 0.69 -4.45 -11.13
N ASP A 85 0.62 -5.08 -12.29
CA ASP A 85 -0.65 -5.39 -12.96
C ASP A 85 -1.56 -6.24 -12.08
N LEU A 86 -1.02 -7.27 -11.42
CA LEU A 86 -1.77 -8.12 -10.50
C LEU A 86 -2.30 -7.32 -9.31
N ALA A 87 -1.48 -6.45 -8.71
CA ALA A 87 -1.91 -5.59 -7.61
C ALA A 87 -3.00 -4.59 -8.05
N ALA A 88 -2.84 -3.96 -9.21
CA ALA A 88 -3.78 -3.01 -9.79
C ALA A 88 -5.14 -3.66 -10.07
N TRP A 89 -5.16 -4.83 -10.71
CA TRP A 89 -6.39 -5.58 -10.97
C TRP A 89 -7.05 -6.04 -9.67
N ALA A 90 -6.26 -6.52 -8.70
CA ALA A 90 -6.78 -6.95 -7.41
C ALA A 90 -7.44 -5.79 -6.65
N LEU A 91 -6.82 -4.60 -6.62
CA LEU A 91 -7.41 -3.39 -6.01
C LEU A 91 -8.65 -2.93 -6.75
N THR A 92 -8.60 -2.87 -8.07
CA THR A 92 -9.73 -2.46 -8.90
C THR A 92 -10.94 -3.38 -8.68
N ALA A 93 -10.74 -4.70 -8.78
CA ALA A 93 -11.81 -5.68 -8.60
C ALA A 93 -12.35 -5.65 -7.15
N PHE A 94 -11.47 -5.68 -6.15
CA PHE A 94 -11.86 -5.65 -4.75
C PHE A 94 -12.60 -4.36 -4.40
N GLY A 95 -12.08 -3.21 -4.83
CA GLY A 95 -12.68 -1.89 -4.61
C GLY A 95 -14.07 -1.79 -5.24
N LEU A 96 -14.24 -2.22 -6.50
CA LEU A 96 -15.52 -2.18 -7.19
C LEU A 96 -16.56 -3.09 -6.51
N VAL A 97 -16.19 -4.34 -6.19
CA VAL A 97 -17.08 -5.28 -5.49
C VAL A 97 -17.49 -4.71 -4.13
N TYR A 98 -16.54 -4.16 -3.37
CA TYR A 98 -16.79 -3.59 -2.06
C TYR A 98 -17.64 -2.31 -2.13
N PHE A 99 -17.44 -1.48 -3.16
CA PHE A 99 -18.26 -0.30 -3.44
C PHE A 99 -19.72 -0.68 -3.72
N VAL A 100 -19.96 -1.60 -4.67
CA VAL A 100 -21.30 -2.06 -5.03
C VAL A 100 -22.00 -2.70 -3.84
N TRP A 101 -21.28 -3.54 -3.07
CA TRP A 101 -21.80 -4.12 -1.84
C TRP A 101 -22.15 -3.05 -0.80
N GLY A 102 -21.26 -2.07 -0.59
CA GLY A 102 -21.45 -0.95 0.33
C GLY A 102 -22.65 -0.09 -0.04
N MET A 103 -22.85 0.18 -1.34
CA MET A 103 -24.02 0.89 -1.86
C MET A 103 -25.30 0.11 -1.59
N ARG A 104 -25.36 -1.19 -1.93
CA ARG A 104 -26.53 -2.04 -1.66
C ARG A 104 -26.89 -2.07 -0.17
N ARG A 105 -25.89 -2.18 0.70
CA ARG A 105 -26.04 -2.14 2.17
C ARG A 105 -26.60 -0.79 2.64
N ALA A 106 -26.07 0.31 2.12
CA ALA A 106 -26.56 1.65 2.43
C ALA A 106 -28.04 1.81 2.04
N TYR A 107 -28.45 1.40 0.84
CA TYR A 107 -29.85 1.52 0.39
C TYR A 107 -30.80 0.62 1.17
N LYS A 108 -30.43 -0.64 1.47
CA LYS A 108 -31.29 -1.58 2.22
C LYS A 108 -31.53 -1.17 3.69
N LYS A 109 -30.56 -0.53 4.36
CA LYS A 109 -30.74 -0.06 5.76
C LYS A 109 -31.82 1.00 5.92
N HIS A 110 -32.34 1.59 4.84
CA HIS A 110 -33.48 2.51 4.94
C HIS A 110 -34.83 1.80 5.09
N ALA A 111 -34.92 0.51 4.76
CA ALA A 111 -36.17 -0.22 4.69
C ALA A 111 -36.59 -0.91 6.01
N HIS A 112 -35.67 -1.11 6.96
CA HIS A 112 -35.99 -1.81 8.21
C HIS A 112 -35.32 -1.18 9.44
N SER A 113 -36.17 -0.97 10.45
CA SER A 113 -35.91 -0.47 11.81
C SER A 113 -34.81 -1.21 12.57
N HIS A 114 -34.15 -0.44 13.45
CA HIS A 114 -33.31 -0.81 14.60
C HIS A 114 -33.25 -2.29 15.04
N LEU A 115 -32.51 -3.12 14.31
CA LEU A 115 -31.96 -4.35 14.88
C LEU A 115 -30.46 -4.17 15.08
N PRO A 116 -29.92 -4.51 16.26
CA PRO A 116 -28.48 -4.52 16.49
C PRO A 116 -27.90 -5.56 15.55
N GLU A 117 -27.13 -5.08 14.59
CA GLU A 117 -26.52 -5.94 13.59
C GLU A 117 -25.47 -6.79 14.30
N ASN A 118 -25.75 -8.09 14.41
CA ASN A 118 -24.80 -9.08 14.87
C ASN A 118 -23.48 -8.84 14.11
N LYS A 119 -22.38 -8.74 14.85
CA LYS A 119 -21.03 -8.74 14.32
C LYS A 119 -20.86 -10.05 13.55
N ASP A 120 -21.20 -10.04 12.26
CA ASP A 120 -21.10 -11.18 11.36
C ASP A 120 -19.74 -11.83 11.59
N GLY A 121 -19.75 -13.05 12.14
CA GLY A 121 -18.58 -13.89 12.42
C GLY A 121 -17.88 -14.39 11.15
N LYS A 122 -17.88 -13.57 10.10
CA LYS A 122 -17.14 -13.81 8.87
C LYS A 122 -15.68 -13.51 9.14
N ALA A 123 -14.82 -14.45 8.78
CA ALA A 123 -13.37 -14.29 8.83
C ALA A 123 -13.00 -12.90 8.30
N ASN A 124 -12.25 -12.14 9.10
CA ASN A 124 -11.78 -10.81 8.73
C ASN A 124 -10.71 -10.96 7.64
N ILE A 125 -11.12 -11.25 6.41
CA ILE A 125 -10.25 -11.49 5.25
C ILE A 125 -9.63 -10.21 4.71
N THR A 126 -10.18 -9.04 5.06
CA THR A 126 -9.71 -7.75 4.54
C THR A 126 -8.21 -7.51 4.75
N PRO A 127 -7.63 -7.70 5.95
CA PRO A 127 -6.19 -7.52 6.14
C PRO A 127 -5.36 -8.47 5.27
N TRP A 128 -5.84 -9.69 5.03
CA TRP A 128 -5.17 -10.66 4.15
C TRP A 128 -5.22 -10.24 2.68
N VAL A 129 -6.36 -9.71 2.22
CA VAL A 129 -6.48 -9.14 0.87
C VAL A 129 -5.52 -7.96 0.70
N LEU A 130 -5.52 -7.01 1.64
CA LEU A 130 -4.61 -5.86 1.60
C LEU A 130 -3.16 -6.31 1.64
N PHE A 131 -2.80 -7.24 2.51
CA PHE A 131 -1.44 -7.78 2.59
C PHE A 131 -1.01 -8.42 1.27
N THR A 132 -1.87 -9.26 0.69
CA THR A 132 -1.57 -9.93 -0.59
C THR A 132 -1.35 -8.93 -1.71
N VAL A 133 -2.22 -7.93 -1.81
CA VAL A 133 -2.08 -6.84 -2.80
C VAL A 133 -0.75 -6.10 -2.61
N PHE A 134 -0.42 -5.70 -1.39
CA PHE A 134 0.79 -4.90 -1.12
C PHE A 134 2.08 -5.69 -1.34
N VAL A 135 2.09 -6.97 -0.97
CA VAL A 135 3.22 -7.88 -1.26
C VAL A 135 3.41 -8.04 -2.77
N LEU A 136 2.31 -8.09 -3.53
CA LEU A 136 2.38 -8.12 -4.99
C LEU A 136 2.73 -6.76 -5.58
N GLY A 137 2.43 -5.64 -4.91
CA GLY A 137 2.74 -4.30 -5.38
C GLY A 137 4.25 -4.08 -5.58
N PRO A 138 4.70 -3.62 -6.75
CA PRO A 138 6.10 -3.37 -7.04
C PRO A 138 6.57 -2.10 -6.34
N CYS A 139 7.84 -2.07 -5.94
CA CYS A 139 8.50 -0.82 -5.53
C CYS A 139 9.29 -0.31 -6.72
N GLU A 140 8.60 0.21 -7.73
CA GLU A 140 9.15 0.60 -9.04
C GLU A 140 10.48 1.39 -8.99
N PRO A 141 10.68 2.38 -8.08
CA PRO A 141 11.95 3.10 -8.03
C PRO A 141 13.11 2.30 -7.40
N LEU A 142 12.85 1.22 -6.67
CA LEU A 142 13.87 0.57 -5.84
C LEU A 142 14.91 -0.21 -6.65
N ILE A 143 14.48 -1.08 -7.57
CA ILE A 143 15.40 -1.99 -8.25
C ILE A 143 16.29 -1.25 -9.28
N PRO A 144 15.72 -0.58 -10.32
CA PRO A 144 16.53 0.01 -11.38
C PRO A 144 17.31 1.25 -10.94
N ILE A 145 16.73 2.10 -10.06
CA ILE A 145 17.33 3.40 -9.71
C ILE A 145 18.26 3.29 -8.50
N LEU A 146 17.98 2.39 -7.55
CA LEU A 146 18.71 2.34 -6.28
C LEU A 146 19.57 1.08 -6.14
N MET A 147 18.97 -0.11 -6.22
CA MET A 147 19.67 -1.36 -5.93
C MET A 147 20.72 -1.68 -7.00
N TYR A 148 20.39 -1.55 -8.29
CA TYR A 148 21.32 -1.91 -9.37
C TYR A 148 22.58 -1.02 -9.38
N PRO A 149 22.48 0.33 -9.29
CA PRO A 149 23.66 1.20 -9.18
C PRO A 149 24.41 1.02 -7.86
N ALA A 150 23.72 0.75 -6.75
CA ALA A 150 24.39 0.48 -5.48
C ALA A 150 25.17 -0.85 -5.50
N ALA A 151 24.69 -1.84 -6.25
CA ALA A 151 25.35 -3.13 -6.43
C ALA A 151 26.67 -3.03 -7.17
N SER A 152 26.77 -2.15 -8.18
CA SER A 152 28.01 -1.91 -8.92
C SER A 152 29.09 -1.25 -8.08
N GLU A 153 28.69 -0.44 -7.08
CA GLU A 153 29.61 0.15 -6.11
C GLU A 153 30.06 -0.89 -5.05
N SER A 154 29.10 -1.46 -4.31
CA SER A 154 29.36 -2.50 -3.31
C SER A 154 28.09 -3.19 -2.82
N TYR A 155 28.19 -4.48 -2.49
CA TYR A 155 27.11 -5.22 -1.85
C TYR A 155 26.64 -4.60 -0.53
N PHE A 156 27.57 -4.05 0.26
CA PHE A 156 27.23 -3.33 1.49
C PHE A 156 26.43 -2.05 1.21
N GLY A 157 26.82 -1.28 0.19
CA GLY A 157 26.11 -0.09 -0.26
C GLY A 157 24.68 -0.39 -0.66
N MET A 158 24.47 -1.47 -1.42
CA MET A 158 23.12 -1.93 -1.79
C MET A 158 22.24 -2.25 -0.58
N ILE A 159 22.74 -3.01 0.40
CA ILE A 159 21.99 -3.34 1.63
C ILE A 159 21.65 -2.07 2.40
N LEU A 160 22.61 -1.14 2.53
CA LEU A 160 22.41 0.12 3.23
C LEU A 160 21.34 0.99 2.55
N VAL A 161 21.44 1.16 1.23
CA VAL A 161 20.49 1.92 0.40
C VAL A 161 19.08 1.32 0.49
N ALA A 162 18.96 0.00 0.36
CA ALA A 162 17.68 -0.72 0.50
C ALA A 162 17.09 -0.55 1.91
N SER A 163 17.93 -0.59 2.95
CA SER A 163 17.50 -0.41 4.35
C SER A 163 16.98 1.01 4.60
N VAL A 164 17.68 2.04 4.09
CA VAL A 164 17.24 3.44 4.19
C VAL A 164 15.92 3.64 3.47
N PHE A 165 15.80 3.16 2.23
CA PHE A 165 14.55 3.22 1.48
C PHE A 165 13.40 2.55 2.26
N SER A 166 13.63 1.35 2.80
CA SER A 166 12.63 0.59 3.57
C SER A 166 12.17 1.35 4.82
N MET A 167 13.10 1.89 5.60
CA MET A 167 12.79 2.63 6.82
C MET A 167 11.96 3.88 6.52
N VAL A 168 12.35 4.64 5.49
CA VAL A 168 11.64 5.87 5.11
C VAL A 168 10.26 5.56 4.54
N THR A 169 10.13 4.56 3.67
CA THR A 169 8.86 4.11 3.09
C THR A 169 7.87 3.69 4.17
N ILE A 170 8.26 2.75 5.04
CA ILE A 170 7.39 2.24 6.11
C ILE A 170 7.02 3.35 7.11
N GLY A 171 8.00 4.18 7.48
CA GLY A 171 7.78 5.33 8.37
C GLY A 171 6.77 6.32 7.77
N THR A 172 6.90 6.60 6.48
CA THR A 172 6.02 7.53 5.75
C THR A 172 4.61 6.95 5.60
N MET A 173 4.47 5.66 5.27
CA MET A 173 3.17 4.98 5.23
C MET A 173 2.44 5.08 6.57
N ILE A 174 3.12 4.76 7.68
CA ILE A 174 2.52 4.83 9.03
C ILE A 174 2.13 6.26 9.37
N ALA A 175 3.00 7.24 9.09
CA ALA A 175 2.72 8.65 9.34
C ALA A 175 1.50 9.15 8.54
N MET A 176 1.43 8.85 7.24
CA MET A 176 0.31 9.22 6.37
C MET A 176 -0.99 8.59 6.83
N VAL A 177 -0.99 7.28 7.13
CA VAL A 177 -2.17 6.60 7.67
C VAL A 177 -2.62 7.23 8.98
N ALA A 178 -1.68 7.59 9.86
CA ALA A 178 -2.03 8.21 11.13
C ALA A 178 -2.61 9.63 10.97
N ILE A 179 -2.01 10.46 10.12
CA ILE A 179 -2.48 11.82 9.83
C ILE A 179 -3.88 11.78 9.24
N LEU A 180 -4.10 10.95 8.21
CA LEU A 180 -5.38 10.85 7.51
C LEU A 180 -6.47 10.23 8.38
N LYS A 181 -6.15 9.18 9.14
CA LYS A 181 -7.10 8.59 10.10
C LYS A 181 -7.54 9.61 11.15
N LYS A 182 -6.61 10.42 11.67
CA LYS A 182 -6.93 11.51 12.58
C LYS A 182 -7.77 12.59 11.89
N GLY A 183 -7.42 12.99 10.67
CA GLY A 183 -8.15 13.98 9.87
C GLY A 183 -9.62 13.60 9.63
N ILE A 184 -9.88 12.35 9.26
CA ILE A 184 -11.24 11.85 9.02
C ILE A 184 -12.09 11.83 10.30
N SER A 185 -11.48 11.75 11.48
CA SER A 185 -12.23 11.78 12.75
C SER A 185 -12.90 13.13 13.04
N PHE A 186 -12.48 14.21 12.38
CA PHE A 186 -13.08 15.54 12.52
C PHE A 186 -14.31 15.76 11.63
N VAL A 187 -14.62 14.86 10.70
CA VAL A 187 -15.77 15.00 9.80
C VAL A 187 -17.04 14.48 10.50
N PRO A 188 -18.10 15.29 10.63
CA PRO A 188 -19.33 14.88 11.32
C PRO A 188 -19.97 13.65 10.67
N ALA A 189 -20.02 12.56 11.43
CA ALA A 189 -20.16 11.19 10.93
C ALA A 189 -21.61 10.76 10.60
N VAL A 190 -22.62 11.53 11.01
CA VAL A 190 -24.02 11.07 11.12
C VAL A 190 -24.64 10.65 9.77
N LYS A 191 -24.33 11.34 8.66
CA LYS A 191 -24.85 10.97 7.32
C LYS A 191 -23.87 10.15 6.49
N LEU A 192 -22.56 10.28 6.73
CA LEU A 192 -21.52 9.57 5.97
C LEU A 192 -21.27 8.15 6.50
N GLU A 193 -21.58 7.84 7.76
CA GLU A 193 -21.44 6.48 8.30
C GLU A 193 -22.20 5.43 7.49
N ARG A 194 -23.39 5.80 6.99
CA ARG A 194 -24.20 4.95 6.12
C ARG A 194 -23.45 4.52 4.85
N PHE A 195 -22.65 5.40 4.27
CA PHE A 195 -21.90 5.16 3.03
C PHE A 195 -20.43 4.82 3.28
N SER A 196 -20.00 4.63 4.53
CA SER A 196 -18.60 4.37 4.89
C SER A 196 -17.99 3.20 4.11
N HIS A 197 -18.70 2.09 3.98
CA HIS A 197 -18.25 0.95 3.18
C HIS A 197 -18.18 1.26 1.68
N ALA A 198 -19.14 2.02 1.15
CA ALA A 198 -19.14 2.42 -0.26
C ALA A 198 -17.95 3.34 -0.54
N LEU A 199 -17.77 4.40 0.25
CA LEU A 199 -16.65 5.33 0.11
C LEU A 199 -15.30 4.64 0.23
N ALA A 200 -15.18 3.65 1.13
CA ALA A 200 -13.97 2.86 1.24
C ALA A 200 -13.72 2.01 -0.02
N GLY A 201 -14.75 1.36 -0.57
CA GLY A 201 -14.62 0.61 -1.82
C GLY A 201 -14.27 1.50 -3.00
N PHE A 202 -14.89 2.68 -3.08
CA PHE A 202 -14.59 3.67 -4.11
C PHE A 202 -13.13 4.17 -4.02
N ALA A 203 -12.65 4.49 -2.82
CA ALA A 203 -11.26 4.91 -2.62
C ALA A 203 -10.26 3.84 -3.08
N ILE A 204 -10.52 2.57 -2.74
CA ILE A 204 -9.68 1.44 -3.14
C ILE A 204 -9.74 1.21 -4.66
N PHE A 205 -10.93 1.29 -5.25
CA PHE A 205 -11.12 1.20 -6.70
C PHE A 205 -10.35 2.30 -7.42
N ALA A 206 -10.44 3.54 -6.93
CA ALA A 206 -9.72 4.68 -7.49
C ALA A 206 -8.20 4.49 -7.42
N CYS A 207 -7.68 3.93 -6.32
CA CYS A 207 -6.26 3.54 -6.24
C CYS A 207 -5.88 2.50 -7.29
N GLY A 208 -6.70 1.45 -7.48
CA GLY A 208 -6.42 0.43 -8.52
C GLY A 208 -6.40 1.01 -9.93
N VAL A 209 -7.33 1.92 -10.24
CA VAL A 209 -7.35 2.64 -11.52
C VAL A 209 -6.17 3.58 -11.67
N ALA A 210 -5.76 4.28 -10.60
CA ALA A 210 -4.59 5.16 -10.62
C ALA A 210 -3.31 4.39 -10.99
N ILE A 211 -3.10 3.20 -10.41
CA ILE A 211 -1.96 2.35 -10.74
C ILE A 211 -1.97 1.98 -12.23
N HIS A 212 -3.12 1.61 -12.80
CA HIS A 212 -3.23 1.35 -14.25
C HIS A 212 -2.91 2.57 -15.13
N MET A 213 -3.05 3.79 -14.59
CA MET A 213 -2.72 5.04 -15.25
C MET A 213 -1.26 5.48 -15.01
N GLY A 214 -0.48 4.71 -14.23
CA GLY A 214 0.89 5.05 -13.86
C GLY A 214 0.98 6.15 -12.79
N LEU A 215 -0.04 6.26 -11.94
CA LEU A 215 -0.15 7.22 -10.84
C LEU A 215 -0.08 6.56 -9.46
#